data_AF-A0A8H8QTL1-F1
#
_entry.id   AF-A0A8H8QTL1-F1
#
_cell.length_a   1.000
_cell.length_b   1.000
_cell.length_c   1.000
_cell.angle_alpha   90.00
_cell.angle_beta   90.00
_cell.angle_gamma   90.00
#
_symmetry.space_group_name_H-M   'P 1'
#
loop_
_entity.id
_entity.type
_entity.pdbx_description
1 polymer ?
#
loop_
_entity_poly.entity_id
_entity_poly.type
_entity_poly.pdbx_seq_one_letter_code
_entity_poly.pdbx_strand_id
1 'polypeptide(L)'
;MILSSRNSPRISLRRAASYNSMEKGPLSSTSSRFSFNHLINSPPPSPSLPALVPRHGKPIPKFNPRKFLRAALWTIGVLVILSYGFSILSGTSPANAVGWTTNGADQYEMVGESELPDFPTPVVIEDKRGRAKWTVSIPPDHEFPLEPKQYAEICMQNMEVARHVADLHSHMHREQVAHYGYYHVDPNFMEVADAEAHGLLPGPKAKTNMKQQQLVGEENTDGLIEMEVCEKSMTFVMETHDAGLGKTLMMLWTAYGLAQNEGRSFFVDDSRWAYGSFNKFFKSPPIPNCRPPPRHEMLPCPHHARHLVATAATASYMFGGAFNEYYEDPRKMEVYRQKPMFEFARQGYEALFQLSNEDEESVNKRIEELRSMTRVPEEEAEDGILIGVHVRHGDRRPYEFQYRDSYVPLDRYGDRARELMHRTFNKTGPHGGLDTLAVEHSHMVLASDDPEVYESEEFSHVARAQEQIRLAAKQHLEAPKPSAMTGMRNFVDESVGWEGGFFAGMFWSLGKPSSVPATAAETPDTKLPPTQEALRLRELVGRAYLMDLAVLGQGTDKVVCTVSATGCKLLAVMMGWEKAIEEEGFVNIDGDFDWRGVSW
;
A
#
# COMPACT_ATOMS: atom_id res chain seq x y z
N MET A 1 -2.05 57.03 3.83
CA MET A 1 -2.76 58.09 3.09
C MET A 1 -2.41 57.94 1.61
N ILE A 2 -3.43 57.79 0.74
CA ILE A 2 -3.45 58.11 -0.71
C ILE A 2 -2.22 57.71 -1.59
N LEU A 3 -2.37 56.55 -2.26
CA LEU A 3 -2.25 56.33 -3.71
C LEU A 3 -1.02 56.77 -4.56
N SER A 4 -0.47 55.75 -5.26
CA SER A 4 -0.32 55.68 -6.74
C SER A 4 0.78 56.45 -7.49
N SER A 5 1.56 55.73 -8.31
CA SER A 5 1.32 55.75 -9.78
C SER A 5 2.13 54.70 -10.57
N ARG A 6 1.51 54.16 -11.63
CA ARG A 6 2.18 53.57 -12.80
C ARG A 6 2.27 54.63 -13.90
N ASN A 7 3.31 54.60 -14.73
CA ASN A 7 3.15 54.41 -16.19
C ASN A 7 4.48 54.35 -16.95
N SER A 8 4.47 53.57 -18.03
CA SER A 8 5.48 53.57 -19.09
C SER A 8 5.23 54.68 -20.12
N PRO A 9 6.21 54.96 -20.99
CA PRO A 9 5.84 55.07 -22.42
C PRO A 9 6.72 54.21 -23.35
N ARG A 10 6.10 53.70 -24.41
CA ARG A 10 6.76 53.34 -25.68
C ARG A 10 6.69 54.56 -26.61
N ILE A 11 7.68 54.75 -27.49
CA ILE A 11 7.46 55.37 -28.81
C ILE A 11 8.53 54.92 -29.80
N SER A 12 8.28 55.08 -31.11
CA SER A 12 9.08 54.48 -32.19
C SER A 12 8.98 55.28 -33.51
N LEU A 13 9.71 54.82 -34.54
CA LEU A 13 9.64 55.16 -35.98
C LEU A 13 10.39 56.42 -36.50
N ARG A 14 11.33 56.17 -37.43
CA ARG A 14 11.30 56.51 -38.89
C ARG A 14 12.54 55.84 -39.56
N ARG A 15 12.58 55.25 -40.77
CA ARG A 15 11.88 55.42 -42.10
C ARG A 15 12.46 56.65 -42.85
N ALA A 16 12.91 56.68 -44.13
CA ALA A 16 12.97 55.81 -45.34
C ALA A 16 14.05 56.41 -46.32
N ALA A 17 14.36 55.99 -47.57
CA ALA A 17 14.33 54.74 -48.39
C ALA A 17 14.75 55.09 -49.87
N SER A 18 14.91 54.11 -50.79
CA SER A 18 15.14 54.23 -52.27
C SER A 18 16.49 54.83 -52.76
N TYR A 19 17.23 54.34 -53.77
CA TYR A 19 16.88 54.11 -55.19
C TYR A 19 17.88 53.20 -56.00
N ASN A 20 17.34 52.44 -56.97
CA ASN A 20 17.86 51.83 -58.24
C ASN A 20 19.33 51.36 -58.55
N SER A 21 19.38 50.09 -58.99
CA SER A 21 19.95 49.51 -60.25
C SER A 21 21.46 49.28 -60.53
N MET A 22 21.79 48.00 -60.81
CA MET A 22 22.74 47.43 -61.82
C MET A 22 24.24 47.85 -61.75
N GLU A 23 25.26 46.98 -61.74
CA GLU A 23 25.42 45.50 -61.72
C GLU A 23 26.68 45.13 -60.86
N LYS A 24 27.36 43.96 -60.83
CA LYS A 24 27.27 42.62 -61.47
C LYS A 24 28.06 41.58 -60.64
N GLY A 25 27.74 40.28 -60.74
CA GLY A 25 28.60 39.18 -60.22
C GLY A 25 27.80 37.98 -59.65
N PRO A 26 28.22 36.70 -59.80
CA PRO A 26 27.23 35.60 -59.85
C PRO A 26 27.41 34.37 -58.91
N LEU A 27 26.25 33.81 -58.53
CA LEU A 27 25.90 32.37 -58.39
C LEU A 27 26.59 31.46 -57.35
N SER A 28 25.78 30.93 -56.42
CA SER A 28 25.36 29.51 -56.41
C SER A 28 24.25 29.25 -55.37
N SER A 29 23.25 28.38 -55.67
CA SER A 29 21.95 28.40 -54.98
C SER A 29 21.41 27.02 -54.53
N THR A 30 21.36 26.82 -53.21
CA THR A 30 20.21 26.34 -52.41
C THR A 30 19.20 25.29 -52.92
N SER A 31 18.96 24.32 -52.02
CA SER A 31 17.66 23.72 -51.65
C SER A 31 17.05 22.59 -52.49
N SER A 32 16.44 21.65 -51.77
CA SER A 32 15.75 20.45 -52.28
C SER A 32 14.31 20.37 -51.77
N ARG A 33 13.34 20.19 -52.67
CA ARG A 33 11.96 19.76 -52.37
C ARG A 33 11.52 18.71 -53.40
N PHE A 34 10.74 17.73 -52.95
CA PHE A 34 10.31 16.58 -53.75
C PHE A 34 9.14 16.90 -54.69
N SER A 35 9.04 16.17 -55.80
CA SER A 35 7.84 16.10 -56.65
C SER A 35 7.75 14.75 -57.38
N PHE A 36 6.54 14.24 -57.63
CA PHE A 36 6.27 12.88 -58.10
C PHE A 36 5.90 12.84 -59.61
N ASN A 37 6.89 12.89 -60.50
CA ASN A 37 6.70 12.96 -61.96
C ASN A 37 7.20 11.72 -62.75
N HIS A 38 7.12 10.50 -62.20
CA HIS A 38 7.69 9.29 -62.86
C HIS A 38 6.67 8.20 -63.27
N LEU A 39 5.37 8.52 -63.33
CA LEU A 39 4.33 7.60 -63.80
C LEU A 39 3.71 8.10 -65.12
N ILE A 40 3.41 7.14 -66.02
CA ILE A 40 2.61 7.22 -67.27
C ILE A 40 3.41 7.47 -68.59
N ASN A 41 3.50 6.39 -69.39
CA ASN A 41 3.64 6.25 -70.87
C ASN A 41 4.91 6.82 -71.60
N SER A 42 5.73 6.10 -72.42
CA SER A 42 5.59 5.02 -73.45
C SER A 42 5.45 5.54 -74.91
N PRO A 43 5.76 4.77 -76.02
CA PRO A 43 6.31 3.42 -76.14
C PRO A 43 7.63 3.32 -77.03
N PRO A 44 7.80 2.59 -78.18
CA PRO A 44 9.02 1.77 -78.39
C PRO A 44 9.91 2.07 -79.62
N PRO A 45 11.18 1.59 -79.65
CA PRO A 45 12.07 1.68 -80.82
C PRO A 45 11.89 0.53 -81.83
N SER A 46 12.15 0.83 -83.11
CA SER A 46 12.15 -0.12 -84.24
C SER A 46 13.55 -0.74 -84.49
N PRO A 47 13.70 -1.83 -85.27
CA PRO A 47 14.89 -2.69 -85.19
C PRO A 47 16.04 -2.30 -86.13
N SER A 48 17.26 -2.73 -85.75
CA SER A 48 18.40 -2.90 -86.64
C SER A 48 18.92 -4.33 -86.56
N LEU A 49 19.09 -4.99 -87.70
CA LEU A 49 19.53 -6.39 -87.83
C LEU A 49 21.09 -6.51 -87.89
N PRO A 50 21.67 -7.72 -87.72
CA PRO A 50 22.93 -7.86 -87.00
C PRO A 50 24.20 -7.85 -87.87
N ALA A 51 25.31 -7.45 -87.26
CA ALA A 51 26.64 -7.86 -87.69
C ALA A 51 26.87 -9.35 -87.36
N LEU A 52 27.47 -10.07 -88.30
CA LEU A 52 27.65 -11.52 -88.28
C LEU A 52 28.98 -11.96 -87.63
N VAL A 53 29.01 -13.24 -87.21
CA VAL A 53 30.22 -14.05 -86.96
C VAL A 53 31.01 -13.70 -85.66
N PRO A 54 31.57 -14.71 -84.95
CA PRO A 54 31.10 -14.92 -83.56
C PRO A 54 32.18 -14.85 -82.47
N ARG A 55 31.76 -14.99 -81.21
CA ARG A 55 32.64 -15.37 -80.09
C ARG A 55 32.09 -16.59 -79.34
N HIS A 56 32.86 -17.69 -79.36
CA HIS A 56 32.64 -18.81 -78.45
C HIS A 56 33.04 -18.43 -77.02
N GLY A 57 32.20 -18.81 -76.06
CA GLY A 57 32.48 -18.73 -74.64
C GLY A 57 31.34 -19.38 -73.86
N LYS A 58 31.64 -20.23 -72.87
CA LYS A 58 30.60 -20.83 -72.02
C LYS A 58 29.96 -19.72 -71.15
N PRO A 59 28.63 -19.68 -71.01
CA PRO A 59 27.97 -18.59 -70.28
C PRO A 59 28.30 -18.66 -68.78
N ILE A 60 28.86 -17.56 -68.26
CA ILE A 60 29.07 -17.35 -66.82
C ILE A 60 27.70 -17.26 -66.14
N PRO A 61 27.46 -17.93 -64.99
CA PRO A 61 26.20 -17.84 -64.28
C PRO A 61 25.94 -16.40 -63.83
N LYS A 62 24.90 -15.78 -64.40
CA LYS A 62 24.51 -14.39 -64.07
C LYS A 62 23.92 -14.34 -62.67
N PHE A 63 24.75 -13.98 -61.68
CA PHE A 63 24.27 -13.56 -60.37
C PHE A 63 23.21 -12.47 -60.55
N ASN A 64 22.00 -12.74 -60.07
CA ASN A 64 20.86 -11.85 -60.26
C ASN A 64 20.65 -11.06 -58.94
N PRO A 65 21.16 -9.82 -58.84
CA PRO A 65 21.26 -9.12 -57.55
C PRO A 65 19.90 -8.88 -56.91
N ARG A 66 18.81 -8.82 -57.69
CA ARG A 66 17.43 -8.73 -57.17
C ARG A 66 16.99 -9.96 -56.37
N LYS A 67 17.55 -11.15 -56.62
CA LYS A 67 17.30 -12.34 -55.79
C LYS A 67 18.07 -12.27 -54.47
N PHE A 68 19.34 -11.88 -54.50
CA PHE A 68 20.15 -11.69 -53.29
C PHE A 68 19.64 -10.56 -52.41
N LEU A 69 19.23 -9.42 -52.98
CA LEU A 69 18.64 -8.31 -52.22
C LEU A 69 17.32 -8.72 -51.56
N ARG A 70 16.46 -9.47 -52.26
CA ARG A 70 15.22 -10.01 -51.67
C ARG A 70 15.50 -11.04 -50.58
N ALA A 71 16.47 -11.93 -50.78
CA ALA A 71 16.88 -12.89 -49.76
C ALA A 71 17.45 -12.18 -48.51
N ALA A 72 18.31 -11.17 -48.70
CA ALA A 72 18.87 -10.36 -47.62
C ALA A 72 17.78 -9.63 -46.83
N LEU A 73 16.82 -8.99 -47.51
CA LEU A 73 15.66 -8.36 -46.87
C LEU A 73 14.79 -9.39 -46.11
N TRP A 74 14.62 -10.60 -46.65
CA TRP A 74 13.91 -11.68 -45.96
C TRP A 74 14.66 -12.16 -44.72
N THR A 75 15.98 -12.36 -44.79
CA THR A 75 16.79 -12.75 -43.62
C THR A 75 16.85 -11.64 -42.58
N ILE A 76 16.89 -10.36 -42.98
CA ILE A 76 16.81 -9.22 -42.05
C ILE A 76 15.41 -9.19 -41.40
N GLY A 77 14.33 -9.37 -42.16
CA GLY A 77 12.98 -9.44 -41.61
C GLY A 77 12.80 -10.61 -40.62
N VAL A 78 13.30 -11.80 -40.95
CA VAL A 78 13.30 -12.96 -40.05
C VAL A 78 14.18 -12.72 -38.82
N LEU A 79 15.37 -12.12 -38.97
CA LEU A 79 16.22 -11.77 -37.83
C LEU A 79 15.58 -10.70 -36.92
N VAL A 80 14.85 -9.73 -37.47
CA VAL A 80 14.10 -8.73 -36.69
C VAL A 80 12.90 -9.37 -35.98
N ILE A 81 12.17 -10.28 -36.63
CA ILE A 81 11.07 -11.03 -36.00
C ILE A 81 11.61 -11.96 -34.89
N LEU A 82 12.74 -12.64 -35.14
CA LEU A 82 13.41 -13.46 -34.13
C LEU A 82 13.98 -12.61 -33.00
N SER A 83 14.57 -11.44 -33.27
CA SER A 83 15.04 -10.55 -32.20
C SER A 83 13.89 -9.96 -31.40
N TYR A 84 12.77 -9.59 -32.02
CA TYR A 84 11.57 -9.15 -31.29
C TYR A 84 10.97 -10.28 -30.45
N GLY A 85 10.87 -11.49 -31.01
CA GLY A 85 10.41 -12.67 -30.27
C GLY A 85 11.34 -13.02 -29.11
N PHE A 86 12.66 -12.99 -29.31
CA PHE A 86 13.64 -13.24 -28.27
C PHE A 86 13.70 -12.10 -27.24
N SER A 87 13.46 -10.84 -27.64
CA SER A 87 13.30 -9.70 -26.73
C SER A 87 11.95 -9.68 -26.01
N ILE A 88 10.94 -10.41 -26.47
CA ILE A 88 9.72 -10.68 -25.70
C ILE A 88 9.98 -11.82 -24.70
N LEU A 89 10.58 -12.94 -25.14
CA LEU A 89 10.97 -14.08 -24.30
C LEU A 89 12.08 -13.75 -23.27
N SER A 90 12.89 -12.71 -23.51
CA SER A 90 13.85 -12.16 -22.53
C SER A 90 13.29 -10.91 -21.84
N GLY A 91 12.28 -10.26 -22.42
CA GLY A 91 11.54 -9.13 -21.84
C GLY A 91 10.46 -9.58 -20.84
N THR A 92 10.29 -10.89 -20.66
CA THR A 92 9.65 -11.50 -19.48
C THR A 92 10.61 -11.68 -18.31
N SER A 93 11.82 -11.09 -18.34
CA SER A 93 12.32 -10.46 -17.11
C SER A 93 11.38 -9.32 -16.76
N PRO A 94 10.60 -9.39 -15.65
CA PRO A 94 9.69 -8.30 -15.29
C PRO A 94 10.49 -7.01 -15.18
N ALA A 95 10.06 -5.96 -15.89
CA ALA A 95 10.73 -4.66 -15.84
C ALA A 95 10.75 -4.20 -14.40
N ASN A 96 11.96 -4.10 -13.82
CA ASN A 96 12.20 -4.07 -12.38
C ASN A 96 11.08 -3.36 -11.60
N ALA A 97 10.34 -4.12 -10.81
CA ALA A 97 9.55 -3.59 -9.71
C ALA A 97 10.53 -3.07 -8.64
N VAL A 98 11.16 -1.93 -8.93
CA VAL A 98 11.97 -1.19 -7.98
C VAL A 98 11.01 -0.73 -6.90
N GLY A 99 10.90 -1.51 -5.83
CA GLY A 99 10.44 -0.99 -4.55
C GLY A 99 11.39 0.15 -4.19
N TRP A 100 10.86 1.36 -4.01
CA TRP A 100 11.68 2.53 -3.68
C TRP A 100 12.13 2.47 -2.22
N THR A 101 13.05 1.55 -1.91
CA THR A 101 13.89 1.61 -0.71
C THR A 101 14.87 2.76 -0.89
N THR A 102 14.39 3.97 -0.63
CA THR A 102 15.18 5.20 -0.63
C THR A 102 16.17 5.17 0.54
N ASN A 103 17.32 4.49 0.33
CA ASN A 103 18.60 4.66 1.03
C ASN A 103 19.75 3.77 0.45
N GLY A 104 19.63 3.26 -0.78
CA GLY A 104 20.67 2.43 -1.43
C GLY A 104 21.94 3.18 -1.87
N ALA A 105 22.49 4.06 -1.03
CA ALA A 105 23.64 4.91 -1.33
C ALA A 105 24.79 4.79 -0.31
N ASP A 106 24.50 4.39 0.93
CA ASP A 106 25.50 4.17 1.96
C ASP A 106 26.01 2.72 1.89
N GLN A 107 27.33 2.54 1.66
CA GLN A 107 27.98 1.24 1.72
C GLN A 107 28.23 0.87 3.18
N TYR A 108 27.75 -0.29 3.64
CA TYR A 108 27.97 -0.72 5.02
C TYR A 108 29.38 -1.30 5.20
N GLU A 109 30.21 -0.65 6.00
CA GLU A 109 31.56 -1.15 6.31
C GLU A 109 31.48 -2.26 7.36
N MET A 110 31.80 -3.50 6.95
CA MET A 110 31.90 -4.67 7.83
C MET A 110 33.12 -4.54 8.76
N VAL A 111 32.95 -3.89 9.92
CA VAL A 111 34.02 -3.76 10.92
C VAL A 111 34.21 -5.08 11.68
N GLY A 112 35.42 -5.65 11.62
CA GLY A 112 35.79 -6.87 12.34
C GLY A 112 36.33 -6.57 13.74
N GLU A 113 35.46 -6.48 14.74
CA GLU A 113 35.83 -6.34 16.15
C GLU A 113 35.75 -7.68 16.91
N SER A 114 36.45 -7.78 18.04
CA SER A 114 36.52 -9.00 18.87
C SER A 114 35.46 -9.07 19.97
N GLU A 115 34.68 -8.00 20.16
CA GLU A 115 33.60 -7.91 21.14
C GLU A 115 32.27 -7.79 20.39
N LEU A 116 31.19 -8.33 20.95
CA LEU A 116 29.86 -8.26 20.33
C LEU A 116 29.23 -6.88 20.59
N PRO A 117 28.63 -6.23 19.58
CA PRO A 117 27.97 -4.94 19.73
C PRO A 117 26.88 -4.93 20.82
N ASP A 118 26.74 -3.80 21.50
CA ASP A 118 25.71 -3.53 22.53
C ASP A 118 24.39 -3.03 21.94
N PHE A 119 24.23 -3.10 20.61
CA PHE A 119 23.03 -2.75 19.86
C PHE A 119 22.59 -3.87 18.90
N PRO A 120 21.32 -3.91 18.47
CA PRO A 120 20.81 -4.94 17.55
C PRO A 120 21.45 -4.82 16.16
N THR A 121 22.14 -5.86 15.70
CA THR A 121 22.82 -5.87 14.39
C THR A 121 23.09 -7.30 13.89
N PRO A 122 23.06 -7.58 12.57
CA PRO A 122 23.66 -8.79 12.04
C PRO A 122 25.15 -8.86 12.34
N VAL A 123 25.65 -10.08 12.54
CA VAL A 123 27.06 -10.39 12.83
C VAL A 123 27.51 -11.63 12.06
N VAL A 124 28.78 -11.65 11.66
CA VAL A 124 29.44 -12.82 11.08
C VAL A 124 30.09 -13.62 12.21
N ILE A 125 29.87 -14.93 12.23
CA ILE A 125 30.32 -15.86 13.26
C ILE A 125 30.98 -17.09 12.64
N GLU A 126 31.93 -17.71 13.34
CA GLU A 126 32.52 -18.98 12.91
C GLU A 126 31.82 -20.18 13.55
N ASP A 127 31.33 -21.10 12.71
CA ASP A 127 30.94 -22.45 13.12
C ASP A 127 32.13 -23.18 13.78
N LYS A 128 31.87 -24.17 14.65
CA LYS A 128 32.87 -25.05 15.30
C LYS A 128 33.77 -25.82 14.32
N ARG A 129 33.57 -25.64 13.01
CA ARG A 129 34.34 -26.19 11.88
C ARG A 129 35.21 -25.15 11.17
N GLY A 130 35.32 -23.91 11.68
CA GLY A 130 36.04 -22.82 11.02
C GLY A 130 35.36 -22.36 9.72
N ARG A 131 34.03 -22.32 9.71
CA ARG A 131 33.24 -21.86 8.55
C ARG A 131 32.51 -20.58 8.91
N ALA A 132 32.66 -19.54 8.09
CA ALA A 132 31.86 -18.33 8.20
C ALA A 132 30.36 -18.65 8.09
N LYS A 133 29.59 -18.09 9.00
CA LYS A 133 28.13 -18.05 9.04
C LYS A 133 27.69 -16.65 9.46
N TRP A 134 26.41 -16.35 9.37
CA TRP A 134 25.86 -15.12 9.93
C TRP A 134 24.63 -15.38 10.79
N THR A 135 24.38 -14.48 11.73
CA THR A 135 23.20 -14.46 12.60
C THR A 135 22.88 -13.00 12.95
N VAL A 136 21.85 -12.76 13.76
CA VAL A 136 21.56 -11.43 14.31
C VAL A 136 21.87 -11.44 15.80
N SER A 137 22.73 -10.52 16.24
CA SER A 137 22.96 -10.25 17.66
C SER A 137 21.92 -9.24 18.13
N ILE A 138 21.12 -9.60 19.12
CA ILE A 138 20.27 -8.68 19.88
C ILE A 138 20.69 -8.81 21.35
N PRO A 139 21.15 -7.74 22.03
CA PRO A 139 21.54 -7.82 23.43
C PRO A 139 20.36 -8.29 24.30
N PRO A 140 20.52 -9.30 25.18
CA PRO A 140 19.40 -9.82 25.97
C PRO A 140 18.73 -8.80 26.89
N ASP A 141 19.44 -7.74 27.28
CA ASP A 141 18.93 -6.63 28.09
C ASP A 141 18.55 -5.37 27.28
N HIS A 142 18.46 -5.46 25.95
CA HIS A 142 17.87 -4.41 25.11
C HIS A 142 16.34 -4.32 25.31
N GLU A 143 15.78 -3.11 25.17
CA GLU A 143 14.33 -2.89 25.23
C GLU A 143 13.59 -3.60 24.07
N PHE A 144 12.36 -4.06 24.31
CA PHE A 144 11.50 -4.70 23.31
C PHE A 144 10.10 -4.05 23.29
N PRO A 145 9.42 -3.95 22.13
CA PRO A 145 9.94 -4.20 20.77
C PRO A 145 11.07 -3.23 20.40
N LEU A 146 11.95 -3.61 19.48
CA LEU A 146 12.98 -2.69 18.96
C LEU A 146 12.32 -1.44 18.35
N GLU A 147 13.03 -0.29 18.25
CA GLU A 147 12.49 0.85 17.51
C GLU A 147 12.20 0.44 16.05
N PRO A 148 11.14 0.97 15.39
CA PRO A 148 10.83 0.63 14.00
C PRO A 148 12.01 0.84 13.05
N LYS A 149 12.87 1.83 13.35
CA LYS A 149 14.13 2.07 12.62
C LYS A 149 15.09 0.88 12.73
N GLN A 150 15.31 0.33 13.93
CA GLN A 150 16.21 -0.79 14.17
C GLN A 150 15.75 -2.05 13.40
N TYR A 151 14.45 -2.34 13.38
CA TYR A 151 13.92 -3.47 12.60
C TYR A 151 14.18 -3.32 11.09
N ALA A 152 14.06 -2.10 10.54
CA ALA A 152 14.38 -1.81 9.15
C ALA A 152 15.88 -1.91 8.85
N GLU A 153 16.74 -1.40 9.75
CA GLU A 153 18.20 -1.48 9.65
C GLU A 153 18.69 -2.94 9.65
N ILE A 154 18.17 -3.80 10.54
CA ILE A 154 18.46 -5.24 10.54
C ILE A 154 18.08 -5.89 9.19
N CYS A 155 16.86 -5.70 8.69
CA CYS A 155 16.45 -6.29 7.42
C CYS A 155 17.29 -5.83 6.23
N MET A 156 17.72 -4.56 6.22
CA MET A 156 18.59 -3.99 5.19
C MET A 156 20.01 -4.59 5.26
N GLN A 157 20.64 -4.56 6.44
CA GLN A 157 22.00 -5.05 6.65
C GLN A 157 22.10 -6.57 6.46
N ASN A 158 21.08 -7.34 6.85
CA ASN A 158 21.03 -8.79 6.63
C ASN A 158 21.29 -9.19 5.17
N MET A 159 20.79 -8.42 4.19
CA MET A 159 21.01 -8.72 2.77
C MET A 159 22.48 -8.53 2.33
N GLU A 160 23.20 -7.60 2.97
CA GLU A 160 24.60 -7.33 2.68
C GLU A 160 25.52 -8.33 3.41
N VAL A 161 25.25 -8.62 4.68
CA VAL A 161 25.97 -9.64 5.47
C VAL A 161 25.78 -11.04 4.86
N ALA A 162 24.56 -11.42 4.47
CA ALA A 162 24.30 -12.69 3.80
C ALA A 162 25.05 -12.82 2.46
N ARG A 163 25.09 -11.74 1.67
CA ARG A 163 25.87 -11.68 0.42
C ARG A 163 27.37 -11.84 0.70
N HIS A 164 27.90 -11.10 1.68
CA HIS A 164 29.32 -11.15 2.03
C HIS A 164 29.75 -12.57 2.48
N VAL A 165 28.96 -13.23 3.33
CA VAL A 165 29.26 -14.62 3.74
C VAL A 165 29.08 -15.61 2.58
N ALA A 166 28.11 -15.41 1.68
CA ALA A 166 27.99 -16.22 0.48
C ALA A 166 29.19 -16.05 -0.48
N ASP A 167 29.70 -14.83 -0.64
CA ASP A 167 30.91 -14.53 -1.41
C ASP A 167 32.14 -15.22 -0.79
N LEU A 168 32.30 -15.22 0.54
CA LEU A 168 33.39 -15.91 1.25
C LEU A 168 33.40 -17.44 1.02
N HIS A 169 32.24 -18.07 0.83
CA HIS A 169 32.13 -19.48 0.43
C HIS A 169 32.31 -19.71 -1.08
N SER A 170 32.28 -18.65 -1.90
CA SER A 170 32.37 -18.74 -3.35
C SER A 170 33.81 -18.60 -3.84
N HIS A 171 34.33 -19.62 -4.53
CA HIS A 171 35.61 -19.51 -5.24
C HIS A 171 35.52 -18.78 -6.59
N MET A 172 34.35 -18.24 -6.92
CA MET A 172 34.10 -17.41 -8.10
C MET A 172 32.97 -16.41 -7.78
N HIS A 173 33.29 -15.11 -7.79
CA HIS A 173 32.28 -14.07 -7.69
C HIS A 173 31.22 -14.25 -8.78
N ARG A 174 29.95 -14.33 -8.37
CA ARG A 174 28.79 -14.29 -9.27
C ARG A 174 28.13 -12.93 -9.13
N GLU A 175 28.41 -12.03 -10.06
CA GLU A 175 27.73 -10.72 -10.19
C GLU A 175 26.20 -10.86 -10.41
N GLN A 176 25.71 -12.07 -10.67
CA GLN A 176 24.28 -12.35 -10.78
C GLN A 176 23.63 -12.39 -9.40
N VAL A 177 23.00 -11.29 -9.02
CA VAL A 177 21.98 -11.24 -7.96
C VAL A 177 20.85 -12.19 -8.35
N ALA A 178 20.85 -13.39 -7.78
CA ALA A 178 19.73 -14.30 -7.92
C ALA A 178 18.51 -13.69 -7.21
N HIS A 179 17.41 -13.52 -7.93
CA HIS A 179 16.13 -13.18 -7.32
C HIS A 179 15.66 -14.39 -6.50
N TYR A 180 15.91 -14.34 -5.20
CA TYR A 180 15.48 -15.37 -4.26
C TYR A 180 13.96 -15.32 -4.08
N GLY A 181 13.28 -16.43 -4.37
CA GLY A 181 11.85 -16.57 -4.13
C GLY A 181 11.50 -16.51 -2.64
N TYR A 182 10.23 -16.23 -2.33
CA TYR A 182 9.76 -15.91 -0.98
C TYR A 182 10.25 -16.84 0.14
N TYR A 183 10.19 -18.16 -0.08
CA TYR A 183 10.63 -19.18 0.87
C TYR A 183 12.11 -19.58 0.74
N HIS A 184 13.00 -18.65 0.35
CA HIS A 184 14.43 -18.91 0.30
C HIS A 184 15.04 -19.09 1.70
N VAL A 185 15.70 -20.22 1.91
CA VAL A 185 16.49 -20.55 3.11
C VAL A 185 17.96 -20.34 2.80
N ASP A 186 18.64 -19.50 3.58
CA ASP A 186 20.08 -19.27 3.43
C ASP A 186 20.86 -20.36 4.20
N PRO A 187 21.66 -21.22 3.53
CA PRO A 187 22.45 -22.25 4.20
C PRO A 187 23.51 -21.70 5.17
N ASN A 188 23.89 -20.42 5.03
CA ASN A 188 24.91 -19.75 5.83
C ASN A 188 24.34 -19.06 7.08
N PHE A 189 23.01 -18.90 7.17
CA PHE A 189 22.36 -18.37 8.37
C PHE A 189 22.50 -19.34 9.56
N MET A 190 22.47 -18.82 10.78
CA MET A 190 22.36 -19.57 12.03
C MET A 190 21.30 -18.90 12.91
N GLU A 191 20.36 -19.68 13.43
CA GLU A 191 19.36 -19.17 14.39
C GLU A 191 20.04 -18.66 15.67
N VAL A 192 19.47 -17.64 16.30
CA VAL A 192 20.02 -17.02 17.52
C VAL A 192 20.19 -18.07 18.63
N ALA A 193 19.16 -18.89 18.86
CA ALA A 193 19.19 -19.98 19.83
C ALA A 193 20.26 -21.05 19.53
N ASP A 194 20.56 -21.32 18.25
CA ASP A 194 21.64 -22.23 17.87
C ASP A 194 23.01 -21.60 18.16
N ALA A 195 23.18 -20.32 17.86
CA ALA A 195 24.42 -19.58 18.14
C ALA A 195 24.71 -19.50 19.65
N GLU A 196 23.69 -19.25 20.48
CA GLU A 196 23.78 -19.33 21.94
C GLU A 196 24.13 -20.74 22.44
N ALA A 197 23.46 -21.78 21.92
CA ALA A 197 23.77 -23.16 22.25
C ALA A 197 25.18 -23.59 21.79
N HIS A 198 25.77 -22.84 20.86
CA HIS A 198 27.16 -23.00 20.43
C HIS A 198 28.17 -22.15 21.24
N GLY A 199 27.70 -21.23 22.08
CA GLY A 199 28.54 -20.30 22.83
C GLY A 199 29.04 -19.11 22.01
N LEU A 200 28.39 -18.81 20.88
CA LEU A 200 28.75 -17.73 19.94
C LEU A 200 27.99 -16.42 20.22
N LEU A 201 26.87 -16.48 20.94
CA LEU A 201 26.08 -15.33 21.41
C LEU A 201 25.80 -15.44 22.94
N PRO A 202 25.59 -14.31 23.63
CA PRO A 202 25.35 -14.28 25.07
C PRO A 202 23.89 -14.64 25.42
N GLY A 203 23.61 -15.91 25.71
CA GLY A 203 22.25 -16.35 26.02
C GLY A 203 21.68 -15.89 27.38
N PRO A 204 20.37 -16.13 27.64
CA PRO A 204 19.60 -15.53 28.75
C PRO A 204 20.09 -15.89 30.15
N LYS A 205 20.99 -16.89 30.29
CA LYS A 205 21.66 -17.23 31.55
C LYS A 205 22.68 -16.17 32.00
N ALA A 206 22.99 -15.16 31.18
CA ALA A 206 23.94 -14.10 31.50
C ALA A 206 23.41 -13.04 32.50
N LYS A 207 22.12 -12.68 32.44
CA LYS A 207 21.50 -11.61 33.26
C LYS A 207 20.04 -11.92 33.59
N THR A 208 19.74 -12.25 34.85
CA THR A 208 18.41 -12.76 35.28
C THR A 208 17.34 -11.69 35.58
N ASN A 209 17.59 -10.41 35.26
CA ASN A 209 16.75 -9.28 35.71
C ASN A 209 15.82 -8.71 34.62
N MET A 210 15.30 -9.57 33.72
CA MET A 210 14.38 -9.13 32.68
C MET A 210 12.98 -8.87 33.23
N LYS A 211 12.45 -7.66 33.01
CA LYS A 211 11.00 -7.45 32.98
C LYS A 211 10.50 -7.94 31.63
N GLN A 212 9.76 -9.05 31.60
CA GLN A 212 8.99 -9.40 30.41
C GLN A 212 7.84 -8.39 30.28
N GLN A 213 7.87 -7.56 29.23
CA GLN A 213 6.67 -6.87 28.79
C GLN A 213 5.67 -7.90 28.26
N GLN A 214 4.41 -7.71 28.62
CA GLN A 214 3.29 -8.61 28.40
C GLN A 214 2.79 -8.50 26.97
N LEU A 215 2.61 -9.63 26.27
CA LEU A 215 1.92 -9.67 24.97
C LEU A 215 0.41 -9.64 25.14
N VAL A 216 -0.31 -9.24 24.09
CA VAL A 216 -1.78 -9.22 24.12
C VAL A 216 -2.32 -10.66 24.27
N GLY A 217 -3.05 -10.91 25.36
CA GLY A 217 -3.57 -12.23 25.71
C GLY A 217 -2.65 -13.07 26.63
N GLU A 218 -1.44 -12.61 26.94
CA GLU A 218 -0.55 -13.24 27.91
C GLU A 218 -1.00 -12.89 29.33
N GLU A 219 -1.92 -13.67 29.92
CA GLU A 219 -2.17 -13.58 31.36
C GLU A 219 -0.95 -14.05 32.16
N ASN A 220 -0.67 -13.42 33.31
CA ASN A 220 0.33 -13.92 34.25
C ASN A 220 -0.14 -15.26 34.85
N THR A 221 0.20 -16.37 34.19
CA THR A 221 0.04 -17.70 34.78
C THR A 221 1.07 -17.87 35.90
N ASP A 222 0.66 -17.57 37.14
CA ASP A 222 1.49 -17.63 38.34
C ASP A 222 2.10 -19.03 38.56
N GLY A 223 3.29 -19.26 38.01
CA GLY A 223 4.27 -20.29 38.41
C GLY A 223 3.86 -21.76 38.33
N LEU A 224 2.70 -22.11 37.77
CA LEU A 224 2.11 -23.46 37.90
C LEU A 224 2.10 -24.32 36.62
N ILE A 225 2.36 -23.74 35.45
CA ILE A 225 2.53 -24.49 34.20
C ILE A 225 3.72 -23.91 33.43
N GLU A 226 4.87 -24.59 33.48
CA GLU A 226 6.03 -24.25 32.62
C GLU A 226 5.75 -24.72 31.18
N MET A 227 5.08 -23.86 30.39
CA MET A 227 4.85 -24.11 28.97
C MET A 227 6.16 -24.00 28.19
N GLU A 228 6.38 -24.90 27.23
CA GLU A 228 7.54 -24.83 26.34
C GLU A 228 7.44 -23.63 25.39
N VAL A 229 8.60 -23.13 24.94
CA VAL A 229 8.66 -22.08 23.91
C VAL A 229 8.13 -22.67 22.60
N CYS A 230 7.31 -21.91 21.86
CA CYS A 230 6.79 -22.35 20.58
C CYS A 230 7.90 -22.82 19.61
N GLU A 231 7.70 -23.91 18.86
CA GLU A 231 8.70 -24.35 17.86
C GLU A 231 8.94 -23.30 16.77
N LYS A 232 7.89 -22.55 16.40
CA LYS A 232 7.95 -21.36 15.55
C LYS A 232 6.92 -20.35 15.99
N SER A 233 7.19 -19.06 15.77
CA SER A 233 6.20 -18.00 15.99
C SER A 233 6.28 -16.86 14.98
N MET A 234 5.24 -16.02 15.00
CA MET A 234 5.22 -14.69 14.41
C MET A 234 4.61 -13.72 15.44
N THR A 235 5.35 -12.68 15.82
CA THR A 235 4.88 -11.61 16.70
C THR A 235 4.61 -10.37 15.86
N PHE A 236 3.37 -9.89 15.87
CA PHE A 236 2.96 -8.67 15.18
C PHE A 236 3.08 -7.46 16.10
N VAL A 237 3.88 -6.46 15.72
CA VAL A 237 4.04 -5.21 16.47
C VAL A 237 3.13 -4.15 15.87
N MET A 238 2.16 -3.68 16.67
CA MET A 238 1.13 -2.71 16.27
C MET A 238 1.66 -1.27 16.09
N GLU A 239 2.89 -0.98 16.52
CA GLU A 239 3.55 0.31 16.34
C GLU A 239 3.77 0.63 14.84
N THR A 240 3.33 1.82 14.41
CA THR A 240 3.56 2.31 13.05
C THR A 240 3.77 3.83 13.01
N HIS A 241 4.47 4.30 11.97
CA HIS A 241 4.65 5.73 11.68
C HIS A 241 3.47 6.34 10.91
N ASP A 242 2.59 5.53 10.31
CA ASP A 242 1.36 6.00 9.66
C ASP A 242 0.30 6.25 10.76
N ALA A 243 -0.40 7.38 10.67
CA ALA A 243 -1.51 7.67 11.57
C ALA A 243 -2.75 6.82 11.24
N GLY A 244 -2.87 6.33 10.00
CA GLY A 244 -4.08 5.65 9.53
C GLY A 244 -4.15 4.17 9.93
N LEU A 245 -4.98 3.86 10.93
CA LEU A 245 -5.28 2.50 11.43
C LEU A 245 -5.51 1.45 10.33
N GLY A 246 -6.14 1.82 9.21
CA GLY A 246 -6.52 0.87 8.16
C GLY A 246 -5.35 0.07 7.56
N LYS A 247 -4.13 0.64 7.47
CA LYS A 247 -2.95 -0.15 7.05
C LYS A 247 -2.58 -1.20 8.10
N THR A 248 -2.53 -0.80 9.37
CA THR A 248 -2.18 -1.68 10.50
C THR A 248 -3.10 -2.89 10.56
N LEU A 249 -4.41 -2.70 10.38
CA LEU A 249 -5.40 -3.79 10.35
C LEU A 249 -5.17 -4.75 9.18
N MET A 250 -4.99 -4.24 7.95
CA MET A 250 -4.73 -5.12 6.80
C MET A 250 -3.42 -5.92 6.99
N MET A 251 -2.41 -5.31 7.59
CA MET A 251 -1.13 -5.96 7.88
C MET A 251 -1.29 -7.03 8.96
N LEU A 252 -2.00 -6.71 10.05
CA LEU A 252 -2.31 -7.61 11.16
C LEU A 252 -3.06 -8.85 10.66
N TRP A 253 -4.10 -8.64 9.85
CA TRP A 253 -4.91 -9.72 9.32
C TRP A 253 -4.12 -10.60 8.34
N THR A 254 -3.36 -9.99 7.41
CA THR A 254 -2.52 -10.73 6.46
C THR A 254 -1.40 -11.50 7.16
N ALA A 255 -0.78 -10.92 8.20
CA ALA A 255 0.21 -11.57 9.03
C ALA A 255 -0.36 -12.78 9.79
N TYR A 256 -1.58 -12.67 10.33
CA TYR A 256 -2.25 -13.79 10.98
C TYR A 256 -2.51 -14.95 10.00
N GLY A 257 -3.12 -14.68 8.84
CA GLY A 257 -3.39 -15.71 7.84
C GLY A 257 -2.10 -16.38 7.31
N LEU A 258 -1.05 -15.58 7.10
CA LEU A 258 0.28 -16.10 6.74
C LEU A 258 0.89 -16.96 7.86
N ALA A 259 0.75 -16.56 9.12
CA ALA A 259 1.24 -17.33 10.27
C ALA A 259 0.50 -18.69 10.40
N GLN A 260 -0.82 -18.73 10.21
CA GLN A 260 -1.57 -19.99 10.17
C GLN A 260 -1.10 -20.89 9.02
N ASN A 261 -0.93 -20.33 7.82
CA ASN A 261 -0.43 -21.05 6.64
C ASN A 261 1.01 -21.60 6.82
N GLU A 262 1.86 -20.91 7.59
CA GLU A 262 3.23 -21.36 7.91
C GLU A 262 3.34 -22.26 9.16
N GLY A 263 2.24 -22.50 9.88
CA GLY A 263 2.25 -23.24 11.14
C GLY A 263 2.99 -22.53 12.27
N ARG A 264 2.91 -21.20 12.32
CA ARG A 264 3.54 -20.33 13.34
C ARG A 264 2.53 -19.93 14.41
N SER A 265 2.89 -20.06 15.68
CA SER A 265 2.13 -19.46 16.78
C SER A 265 2.11 -17.94 16.67
N PHE A 266 0.93 -17.33 16.70
CA PHE A 266 0.77 -15.89 16.49
C PHE A 266 0.65 -15.15 17.83
N PHE A 267 1.28 -13.98 17.90
CA PHE A 267 1.21 -13.07 19.05
C PHE A 267 1.07 -11.62 18.59
N VAL A 268 0.49 -10.75 19.43
CA VAL A 268 0.37 -9.30 19.16
C VAL A 268 1.06 -8.52 20.28
N ASP A 269 1.80 -7.48 19.90
CA ASP A 269 2.42 -6.49 20.80
C ASP A 269 1.81 -5.11 20.51
N ASP A 270 1.10 -4.56 21.50
CA ASP A 270 0.45 -3.24 21.43
C ASP A 270 1.18 -2.16 22.25
N SER A 271 2.35 -2.46 22.81
CA SER A 271 3.01 -1.68 23.86
C SER A 271 3.36 -0.23 23.48
N ARG A 272 3.55 0.06 22.18
CA ARG A 272 3.75 1.40 21.61
C ARG A 272 2.74 1.76 20.52
N TRP A 273 1.55 1.15 20.54
CA TRP A 273 0.53 1.44 19.54
C TRP A 273 -0.10 2.82 19.77
N ALA A 274 -0.11 3.65 18.72
CA ALA A 274 -0.49 5.07 18.80
C ALA A 274 -1.95 5.35 19.24
N TYR A 275 -2.80 4.32 19.21
CA TYR A 275 -4.22 4.39 19.54
C TYR A 275 -4.56 3.93 20.97
N GLY A 276 -3.62 3.31 21.71
CA GLY A 276 -3.88 2.71 23.03
C GLY A 276 -3.57 1.22 23.05
N SER A 277 -4.35 0.42 23.78
CA SER A 277 -4.18 -1.03 23.89
C SER A 277 -5.20 -1.80 23.03
N PHE A 278 -4.79 -2.93 22.45
CA PHE A 278 -5.61 -3.81 21.60
C PHE A 278 -6.94 -4.19 22.27
N ASN A 279 -6.88 -4.55 23.56
CA ASN A 279 -8.03 -4.98 24.37
C ASN A 279 -9.02 -3.85 24.71
N LYS A 280 -8.84 -2.63 24.18
CA LYS A 280 -9.84 -1.55 24.18
C LYS A 280 -10.79 -1.57 22.99
N PHE A 281 -10.38 -2.21 21.90
CA PHE A 281 -11.10 -2.23 20.63
C PHE A 281 -11.61 -3.65 20.31
N PHE A 282 -10.84 -4.66 20.73
CA PHE A 282 -11.06 -6.06 20.38
C PHE A 282 -11.03 -6.98 21.61
N LYS A 283 -11.55 -8.19 21.45
CA LYS A 283 -11.33 -9.33 22.37
C LYS A 283 -9.91 -9.86 22.17
N SER A 284 -9.34 -10.48 23.21
CA SER A 284 -8.00 -11.09 23.15
C SER A 284 -7.88 -12.08 21.96
N PRO A 285 -6.74 -12.11 21.24
CA PRO A 285 -6.53 -13.01 20.12
C PRO A 285 -6.50 -14.50 20.57
N PRO A 286 -6.69 -15.47 19.66
CA PRO A 286 -6.56 -16.89 19.98
C PRO A 286 -5.18 -17.24 20.56
N ILE A 287 -5.14 -17.61 21.84
CA ILE A 287 -3.90 -17.86 22.59
C ILE A 287 -3.29 -19.21 22.18
N PRO A 288 -2.00 -19.27 21.79
CA PRO A 288 -1.35 -20.52 21.42
C PRO A 288 -0.97 -21.39 22.63
N ASN A 289 -0.89 -22.71 22.45
CA ASN A 289 -0.53 -23.68 23.49
C ASN A 289 0.98 -23.71 23.84
N CYS A 290 1.69 -22.60 23.68
CA CYS A 290 3.12 -22.46 23.94
C CYS A 290 3.45 -21.01 24.31
N ARG A 291 4.49 -20.79 25.12
CA ARG A 291 4.89 -19.43 25.54
C ARG A 291 5.66 -18.71 24.42
N PRO A 292 5.61 -17.37 24.37
CA PRO A 292 6.44 -16.60 23.45
C PRO A 292 7.94 -16.85 23.68
N PRO A 293 8.78 -16.73 22.63
CA PRO A 293 10.22 -16.88 22.72
C PRO A 293 10.90 -15.73 23.49
N PRO A 294 12.16 -15.89 23.88
CA PRO A 294 13.00 -14.78 24.36
C PRO A 294 13.06 -13.64 23.35
N ARG A 295 13.07 -12.39 23.84
CA ARG A 295 12.95 -11.19 22.99
C ARG A 295 14.12 -10.99 22.01
N HIS A 296 15.31 -11.50 22.34
CA HIS A 296 16.49 -11.48 21.47
C HIS A 296 16.45 -12.55 20.36
N GLU A 297 15.60 -13.57 20.47
CA GLU A 297 15.38 -14.54 19.38
C GLU A 297 14.36 -14.05 18.35
N MET A 298 13.60 -12.99 18.63
CA MET A 298 12.55 -12.46 17.75
C MET A 298 13.15 -11.57 16.64
N LEU A 299 13.25 -12.07 15.41
CA LEU A 299 13.91 -11.39 14.29
C LEU A 299 12.92 -10.87 13.22
N PRO A 300 13.13 -9.69 12.63
CA PRO A 300 12.30 -9.20 11.53
C PRO A 300 12.65 -9.88 10.18
N CYS A 301 13.90 -10.32 10.03
CA CYS A 301 14.48 -10.97 8.86
C CYS A 301 15.59 -11.94 9.33
N PRO A 302 15.90 -13.03 8.58
CA PRO A 302 15.29 -13.46 7.31
C PRO A 302 13.94 -14.16 7.51
N HIS A 303 13.13 -14.26 6.46
CA HIS A 303 11.76 -14.83 6.52
C HIS A 303 11.69 -16.29 7.01
N HIS A 304 12.76 -17.07 6.81
CA HIS A 304 12.82 -18.46 7.28
C HIS A 304 13.17 -18.61 8.76
N ALA A 305 13.46 -17.51 9.50
CA ALA A 305 13.82 -17.56 10.91
C ALA A 305 12.72 -18.15 11.80
N ARG A 306 13.13 -18.81 12.89
CA ARG A 306 12.23 -19.53 13.82
C ARG A 306 11.15 -18.62 14.42
N HIS A 307 11.51 -17.40 14.78
CA HIS A 307 10.63 -16.43 15.43
C HIS A 307 10.63 -15.12 14.65
N LEU A 308 9.56 -14.87 13.89
CA LEU A 308 9.44 -13.65 13.07
C LEU A 308 8.83 -12.48 13.85
N VAL A 309 9.26 -11.27 13.51
CA VAL A 309 8.58 -10.01 13.87
C VAL A 309 7.97 -9.37 12.62
N ALA A 310 6.66 -9.21 12.61
CA ALA A 310 5.94 -8.44 11.60
C ALA A 310 5.73 -7.00 12.11
N THR A 311 6.19 -6.00 11.37
CA THR A 311 6.02 -4.58 11.70
C THR A 311 5.93 -3.71 10.45
N ALA A 312 5.35 -2.52 10.55
CA ALA A 312 5.15 -1.61 9.43
C ALA A 312 6.47 -1.12 8.82
N ALA A 313 7.57 -1.17 9.56
CA ALA A 313 8.91 -0.84 9.07
C ALA A 313 9.54 -1.93 8.19
N THR A 314 9.02 -3.17 8.25
CA THR A 314 9.57 -4.32 7.49
C THR A 314 8.53 -4.99 6.59
N ALA A 315 7.34 -4.39 6.47
CA ALA A 315 6.24 -4.86 5.63
C ALA A 315 6.64 -5.05 4.15
N SER A 316 7.54 -4.22 3.61
CA SER A 316 8.06 -4.37 2.25
C SER A 316 8.97 -5.58 2.06
N TYR A 317 9.59 -6.11 3.13
CA TYR A 317 10.35 -7.36 3.09
C TYR A 317 9.43 -8.60 3.25
N MET A 318 8.41 -8.52 4.13
CA MET A 318 7.50 -9.63 4.41
C MET A 318 6.35 -9.77 3.40
N PHE A 319 5.89 -8.66 2.80
CA PHE A 319 4.70 -8.60 1.93
C PHE A 319 4.95 -7.86 0.60
N GLY A 320 6.21 -7.58 0.25
CA GLY A 320 6.58 -6.89 -0.99
C GLY A 320 6.58 -7.77 -2.24
N GLY A 321 7.44 -7.43 -3.22
CA GLY A 321 7.47 -8.08 -4.54
C GLY A 321 7.49 -9.61 -4.50
N ALA A 322 8.40 -10.21 -3.73
CA ALA A 322 8.53 -11.67 -3.63
C ALA A 322 7.30 -12.36 -3.02
N PHE A 323 6.56 -11.71 -2.13
CA PHE A 323 5.30 -12.23 -1.57
C PHE A 323 4.21 -12.26 -2.65
N ASN A 324 4.06 -11.14 -3.39
CA ASN A 324 3.10 -11.04 -4.49
C ASN A 324 3.44 -12.04 -5.62
N GLU A 325 4.71 -12.16 -6.02
CA GLU A 325 5.18 -13.12 -7.03
C GLU A 325 4.94 -14.59 -6.63
N TYR A 326 4.87 -14.89 -5.33
CA TYR A 326 4.59 -16.24 -4.82
C TYR A 326 3.10 -16.53 -4.66
N TYR A 327 2.29 -15.56 -4.23
CA TYR A 327 0.88 -15.75 -3.88
C TYR A 327 -0.14 -15.28 -4.95
N GLU A 328 0.25 -14.50 -5.95
CA GLU A 328 -0.63 -14.18 -7.07
C GLU A 328 -0.78 -15.39 -8.02
N ASP A 329 -2.00 -15.87 -8.29
CA ASP A 329 -2.20 -16.93 -9.30
C ASP A 329 -1.89 -16.38 -10.72
N PRO A 330 -0.86 -16.90 -11.43
CA PRO A 330 -0.53 -16.45 -12.78
C PRO A 330 -1.49 -16.99 -13.85
N ARG A 331 -2.45 -17.86 -13.48
CA ARG A 331 -3.46 -18.45 -14.37
C ARG A 331 -4.80 -17.70 -14.35
N LYS A 332 -4.94 -16.70 -13.47
CA LYS A 332 -6.12 -15.85 -13.32
C LYS A 332 -5.87 -14.47 -13.93
N MET A 333 -6.93 -13.69 -14.08
CA MET A 333 -6.88 -12.29 -14.52
C MET A 333 -7.33 -11.36 -13.39
N GLU A 334 -6.92 -10.09 -13.45
CA GLU A 334 -7.47 -9.00 -12.62
C GLU A 334 -7.48 -9.36 -11.10
N VAL A 335 -8.52 -8.96 -10.37
CA VAL A 335 -8.71 -9.25 -8.94
C VAL A 335 -8.56 -10.74 -8.58
N TYR A 336 -8.97 -11.67 -9.45
CA TYR A 336 -8.92 -13.12 -9.19
C TYR A 336 -7.50 -13.66 -8.99
N ARG A 337 -6.45 -12.92 -9.41
CA ARG A 337 -5.06 -13.26 -9.10
C ARG A 337 -4.76 -13.10 -7.60
N GLN A 338 -5.44 -12.20 -6.90
CA GLN A 338 -5.20 -11.83 -5.50
C GLN A 338 -5.91 -12.73 -4.49
N LYS A 339 -6.72 -13.73 -4.90
CA LYS A 339 -7.57 -14.51 -3.96
C LYS A 339 -6.79 -15.11 -2.77
N PRO A 340 -5.60 -15.71 -2.91
CA PRO A 340 -4.85 -16.23 -1.76
C PRO A 340 -4.44 -15.16 -0.74
N MET A 341 -4.07 -13.96 -1.21
CA MET A 341 -3.73 -12.82 -0.35
C MET A 341 -4.97 -12.25 0.36
N PHE A 342 -6.12 -12.25 -0.32
CA PHE A 342 -7.42 -11.91 0.27
C PHE A 342 -7.82 -12.95 1.34
N GLU A 343 -7.61 -14.24 1.08
CA GLU A 343 -7.92 -15.33 2.04
C GLU A 343 -7.10 -15.22 3.33
N PHE A 344 -5.83 -14.80 3.27
CA PHE A 344 -5.06 -14.49 4.49
C PHE A 344 -5.66 -13.33 5.28
N ALA A 345 -5.99 -12.21 4.60
CA ALA A 345 -6.65 -11.08 5.24
C ALA A 345 -8.04 -11.45 5.79
N ARG A 346 -8.76 -12.38 5.15
CA ARG A 346 -10.07 -12.87 5.61
C ARG A 346 -9.94 -13.70 6.89
N GLN A 347 -9.02 -14.65 6.94
CA GLN A 347 -8.74 -15.45 8.15
C GLN A 347 -8.34 -14.56 9.33
N GLY A 348 -7.49 -13.57 9.08
CA GLY A 348 -7.10 -12.59 10.10
C GLY A 348 -8.23 -11.66 10.56
N TYR A 349 -9.13 -11.27 9.66
CA TYR A 349 -10.36 -10.56 10.02
C TYR A 349 -11.23 -11.40 10.96
N GLU A 350 -11.55 -12.65 10.59
CA GLU A 350 -12.45 -13.52 11.38
C GLU A 350 -11.87 -13.88 12.75
N ALA A 351 -10.54 -14.04 12.85
CA ALA A 351 -9.86 -14.37 14.10
C ALA A 351 -9.60 -13.17 15.03
N LEU A 352 -9.39 -11.97 14.48
CA LEU A 352 -8.88 -10.81 15.25
C LEU A 352 -9.82 -9.60 15.29
N PHE A 353 -10.80 -9.50 14.38
CA PHE A 353 -11.78 -8.41 14.37
C PHE A 353 -13.04 -8.75 15.17
N GLN A 354 -12.86 -9.20 16.40
CA GLN A 354 -13.97 -9.39 17.33
C GLN A 354 -14.00 -8.19 18.27
N LEU A 355 -14.98 -7.29 18.09
CA LEU A 355 -15.02 -6.01 18.81
C LEU A 355 -15.16 -6.19 20.33
N SER A 356 -14.83 -5.14 21.09
CA SER A 356 -15.12 -5.08 22.53
C SER A 356 -16.62 -5.32 22.78
N ASN A 357 -16.99 -5.96 23.89
CA ASN A 357 -18.40 -6.35 24.13
C ASN A 357 -19.38 -5.15 24.06
N GLU A 358 -18.94 -3.96 24.49
CA GLU A 358 -19.71 -2.71 24.44
C GLU A 358 -19.91 -2.20 23.00
N ASP A 359 -18.85 -2.23 22.19
CA ASP A 359 -18.89 -1.82 20.79
C ASP A 359 -19.65 -2.84 19.92
N GLU A 360 -19.49 -4.14 20.22
CA GLU A 360 -20.14 -5.26 19.53
C GLU A 360 -21.66 -5.27 19.76
N GLU A 361 -22.13 -5.08 21.00
CA GLU A 361 -23.56 -4.93 21.30
C GLU A 361 -24.16 -3.73 20.55
N SER A 362 -23.44 -2.60 20.55
CA SER A 362 -23.88 -1.36 19.90
C SER A 362 -23.91 -1.47 18.37
N VAL A 363 -22.90 -2.12 17.76
CA VAL A 363 -22.87 -2.42 16.32
C VAL A 363 -23.98 -3.39 15.92
N ASN A 364 -24.16 -4.49 16.65
CA ASN A 364 -25.20 -5.48 16.35
C ASN A 364 -26.60 -4.86 16.42
N LYS A 365 -26.90 -4.11 17.50
CA LYS A 365 -28.15 -3.37 17.64
C LYS A 365 -28.36 -2.37 16.49
N ARG A 366 -27.31 -1.69 16.04
CA ARG A 366 -27.41 -0.75 14.91
C ARG A 366 -27.65 -1.45 13.58
N ILE A 367 -27.05 -2.62 13.36
CA ILE A 367 -27.33 -3.46 12.19
C ILE A 367 -28.79 -3.92 12.20
N GLU A 368 -29.33 -4.35 13.35
CA GLU A 368 -30.75 -4.71 13.51
C GLU A 368 -31.69 -3.52 13.25
N GLU A 369 -31.37 -2.33 13.80
CA GLU A 369 -32.10 -1.09 13.52
C GLU A 369 -32.19 -0.81 12.01
N LEU A 370 -31.06 -0.82 11.31
CA LEU A 370 -31.00 -0.56 9.86
C LEU A 370 -31.72 -1.64 9.04
N ARG A 371 -31.54 -2.92 9.40
CA ARG A 371 -32.23 -4.07 8.77
C ARG A 371 -33.73 -4.12 9.05
N SER A 372 -34.23 -3.39 10.05
CA SER A 372 -35.68 -3.25 10.26
C SER A 372 -36.33 -2.29 9.25
N MET A 373 -35.56 -1.34 8.67
CA MET A 373 -36.06 -0.33 7.73
C MET A 373 -36.28 -0.89 6.32
N THR A 374 -35.57 -1.96 5.95
CA THR A 374 -35.69 -2.60 4.64
C THR A 374 -36.84 -3.58 4.52
N ARG A 375 -37.54 -3.86 5.62
CA ARG A 375 -38.62 -4.87 5.63
C ARG A 375 -39.87 -4.36 4.94
N VAL A 376 -40.35 -5.13 3.96
CA VAL A 376 -41.58 -4.81 3.23
C VAL A 376 -42.80 -5.42 3.96
N PRO A 377 -43.92 -4.70 4.14
CA PRO A 377 -45.10 -5.23 4.84
C PRO A 377 -45.93 -6.29 4.09
N GLU A 378 -45.62 -6.60 2.83
CA GLU A 378 -46.37 -7.52 1.97
C GLU A 378 -45.65 -8.87 1.85
N GLU A 379 -46.33 -9.98 2.19
CA GLU A 379 -45.73 -11.32 2.31
C GLU A 379 -45.22 -11.94 0.99
N GLU A 380 -45.51 -11.33 -0.17
CA GLU A 380 -45.08 -11.79 -1.50
C GLU A 380 -43.99 -10.91 -2.14
N ALA A 381 -43.55 -9.83 -1.48
CA ALA A 381 -42.53 -8.91 -1.98
C ALA A 381 -41.11 -9.25 -1.50
N GLU A 382 -40.08 -8.81 -2.23
CA GLU A 382 -38.69 -8.91 -1.77
C GLU A 382 -38.36 -7.76 -0.79
N ASP A 383 -37.66 -8.06 0.31
CA ASP A 383 -37.11 -7.04 1.21
C ASP A 383 -36.07 -6.17 0.48
N GLY A 384 -36.01 -4.89 0.83
CA GLY A 384 -35.01 -3.95 0.29
C GLY A 384 -33.57 -4.27 0.71
N ILE A 385 -32.60 -3.69 0.02
CA ILE A 385 -31.17 -3.84 0.36
C ILE A 385 -30.62 -2.65 1.14
N LEU A 386 -29.60 -2.91 1.96
CA LEU A 386 -28.75 -1.87 2.55
C LEU A 386 -27.50 -1.64 1.68
N ILE A 387 -27.25 -0.40 1.29
CA ILE A 387 -26.01 -0.01 0.59
C ILE A 387 -25.13 0.84 1.51
N GLY A 388 -23.98 0.29 1.89
CA GLY A 388 -22.94 1.04 2.56
C GLY A 388 -22.25 2.03 1.63
N VAL A 389 -21.99 3.23 2.12
CA VAL A 389 -21.23 4.26 1.43
C VAL A 389 -20.08 4.66 2.35
N HIS A 390 -18.83 4.43 1.92
CA HIS A 390 -17.64 4.84 2.67
C HIS A 390 -16.92 5.95 1.90
N VAL A 391 -17.13 7.19 2.34
CA VAL A 391 -16.42 8.38 1.84
C VAL A 391 -15.11 8.53 2.61
N ARG A 392 -14.04 8.91 1.92
CA ARG A 392 -12.74 9.23 2.52
C ARG A 392 -12.20 10.53 1.95
N HIS A 393 -12.08 11.55 2.80
CA HIS A 393 -11.42 12.81 2.47
C HIS A 393 -10.03 12.88 3.15
N GLY A 394 -9.73 13.96 3.88
CA GLY A 394 -8.54 14.13 4.69
C GLY A 394 -7.23 14.14 3.90
N ASP A 395 -6.21 13.42 4.39
CA ASP A 395 -4.89 13.34 3.76
C ASP A 395 -4.77 12.38 2.56
N ARG A 396 -5.81 11.60 2.24
CA ARG A 396 -5.79 10.68 1.07
C ARG A 396 -6.46 11.29 -0.15
N ARG A 397 -6.01 10.84 -1.31
CA ARG A 397 -6.49 11.30 -2.63
C ARG A 397 -6.80 10.09 -3.51
N PRO A 398 -7.79 10.19 -4.41
CA PRO A 398 -8.12 9.16 -5.39
C PRO A 398 -6.93 8.76 -6.27
N TYR A 399 -6.92 7.50 -6.73
CA TYR A 399 -6.00 7.03 -7.77
C TYR A 399 -6.41 7.53 -9.17
N GLU A 400 -7.71 7.75 -9.39
CA GLU A 400 -8.25 8.24 -10.67
C GLU A 400 -7.73 9.65 -10.98
N PHE A 401 -6.98 9.78 -12.09
CA PHE A 401 -6.17 10.96 -12.40
C PHE A 401 -6.93 12.30 -12.33
N GLN A 402 -8.21 12.32 -12.72
CA GLN A 402 -9.04 13.53 -12.72
C GLN A 402 -9.32 14.10 -11.32
N TYR A 403 -9.23 13.28 -10.27
CA TYR A 403 -9.44 13.68 -8.88
C TYR A 403 -8.17 13.55 -8.02
N ARG A 404 -7.01 13.25 -8.60
CA ARG A 404 -5.76 13.02 -7.86
C ARG A 404 -5.36 14.20 -6.96
N ASP A 405 -5.74 15.42 -7.33
CA ASP A 405 -5.45 16.65 -6.58
C ASP A 405 -6.69 17.17 -5.80
N SER A 406 -7.80 16.42 -5.77
CA SER A 406 -9.09 16.72 -5.11
C SER A 406 -9.69 15.48 -4.42
N TYR A 407 -11.00 15.48 -4.13
CA TYR A 407 -11.75 14.27 -3.77
C TYR A 407 -12.65 13.82 -4.93
N VAL A 408 -13.21 12.61 -4.83
CA VAL A 408 -14.31 12.18 -5.72
C VAL A 408 -15.59 12.93 -5.30
N PRO A 409 -16.32 13.56 -6.22
CA PRO A 409 -17.61 14.20 -5.95
C PRO A 409 -18.64 13.29 -5.26
N LEU A 410 -19.44 13.86 -4.35
CA LEU A 410 -20.40 13.14 -3.50
C LEU A 410 -21.59 12.58 -4.29
N ASP A 411 -22.03 13.31 -5.32
CA ASP A 411 -23.03 12.87 -6.29
C ASP A 411 -22.70 11.50 -6.91
N ARG A 412 -21.44 11.25 -7.30
CA ARG A 412 -21.01 9.96 -7.87
C ARG A 412 -21.20 8.78 -6.91
N TYR A 413 -21.05 8.97 -5.60
CA TYR A 413 -21.33 7.92 -4.61
C TYR A 413 -22.85 7.65 -4.54
N GLY A 414 -23.66 8.71 -4.42
CA GLY A 414 -25.12 8.59 -4.32
C GLY A 414 -25.80 8.09 -5.60
N ASP A 415 -25.32 8.50 -6.78
CA ASP A 415 -25.73 7.99 -8.08
C ASP A 415 -25.41 6.51 -8.22
N ARG A 416 -24.18 6.10 -7.87
CA ARG A 416 -23.78 4.69 -7.94
C ARG A 416 -24.58 3.81 -6.98
N ALA A 417 -24.89 4.31 -5.77
CA ALA A 417 -25.75 3.60 -4.82
C ALA A 417 -27.18 3.43 -5.39
N ARG A 418 -27.81 4.49 -5.89
CA ARG A 418 -29.14 4.41 -6.52
C ARG A 418 -29.16 3.50 -7.75
N GLU A 419 -28.11 3.54 -8.58
CA GLU A 419 -27.95 2.61 -9.71
C GLU A 419 -27.90 1.16 -9.25
N LEU A 420 -27.18 0.84 -8.17
CA LEU A 420 -27.10 -0.51 -7.61
C LEU A 420 -28.44 -1.01 -7.05
N MET A 421 -29.25 -0.15 -6.42
CA MET A 421 -30.62 -0.49 -6.00
C MET A 421 -31.47 -0.88 -7.21
N HIS A 422 -31.55 0.00 -8.21
CA HIS A 422 -32.29 -0.25 -9.44
C HIS A 422 -31.77 -1.46 -10.24
N ARG A 423 -30.45 -1.74 -10.19
CA ARG A 423 -29.83 -2.89 -10.86
C ARG A 423 -30.17 -4.22 -10.18
N THR A 424 -30.28 -4.22 -8.85
CA THR A 424 -30.55 -5.43 -8.07
C THR A 424 -31.98 -5.93 -8.28
N PHE A 425 -32.97 -5.04 -8.16
CA PHE A 425 -34.40 -5.39 -8.33
C PHE A 425 -34.91 -5.34 -9.78
N ASN A 426 -34.01 -5.35 -10.76
CA ASN A 426 -34.36 -5.34 -12.18
C ASN A 426 -34.77 -6.76 -12.63
N LYS A 427 -36.05 -6.92 -12.98
CA LYS A 427 -36.75 -8.16 -13.36
C LYS A 427 -37.22 -9.05 -12.20
N THR A 428 -37.08 -8.62 -10.95
CA THR A 428 -37.68 -9.34 -9.80
C THR A 428 -39.15 -8.97 -9.62
N GLY A 429 -39.50 -7.71 -9.89
CA GLY A 429 -40.87 -7.20 -9.72
C GLY A 429 -41.91 -7.79 -10.68
N PRO A 430 -43.21 -7.57 -10.42
CA PRO A 430 -44.32 -8.16 -11.16
C PRO A 430 -44.20 -8.03 -12.69
N HIS A 431 -44.53 -9.11 -13.39
CA HIS A 431 -44.36 -9.28 -14.84
C HIS A 431 -42.90 -9.19 -15.36
N GLY A 432 -41.89 -9.29 -14.48
CA GLY A 432 -40.48 -9.14 -14.85
C GLY A 432 -40.06 -7.67 -15.01
N GLY A 433 -40.73 -6.76 -14.31
CA GLY A 433 -40.40 -5.35 -14.23
C GLY A 433 -39.35 -5.02 -13.16
N LEU A 434 -39.19 -3.74 -12.86
CA LEU A 434 -38.50 -3.30 -11.64
C LEU A 434 -39.43 -3.58 -10.44
N ASP A 435 -38.92 -4.16 -9.35
CA ASP A 435 -39.64 -4.09 -8.08
C ASP A 435 -39.48 -2.68 -7.50
N THR A 436 -40.56 -1.89 -7.54
CA THR A 436 -40.54 -0.53 -7.00
C THR A 436 -40.65 -0.51 -5.48
N LEU A 437 -41.28 -1.51 -4.86
CA LEU A 437 -41.53 -1.56 -3.43
C LEU A 437 -40.23 -1.93 -2.68
N ALA A 438 -39.50 -2.94 -3.18
CA ALA A 438 -38.17 -3.29 -2.67
C ALA A 438 -37.14 -2.16 -2.86
N VAL A 439 -37.24 -1.39 -3.95
CA VAL A 439 -36.42 -0.19 -4.18
C VAL A 439 -36.79 0.96 -3.23
N GLU A 440 -38.08 1.21 -2.97
CA GLU A 440 -38.52 2.23 -1.99
C GLU A 440 -38.14 1.86 -0.55
N HIS A 441 -38.02 0.56 -0.25
CA HIS A 441 -37.47 0.05 1.01
C HIS A 441 -35.94 -0.15 1.01
N SER A 442 -35.21 0.22 -0.05
CA SER A 442 -33.74 0.12 -0.07
C SER A 442 -33.09 1.40 0.47
N HIS A 443 -32.16 1.26 1.42
CA HIS A 443 -31.58 2.39 2.16
C HIS A 443 -30.07 2.49 2.00
N MET A 444 -29.55 3.72 2.03
CA MET A 444 -28.11 4.00 2.12
C MET A 444 -27.67 4.11 3.58
N VAL A 445 -26.43 3.72 3.87
CA VAL A 445 -25.78 3.85 5.17
C VAL A 445 -24.41 4.49 4.98
N LEU A 446 -24.18 5.69 5.51
CA LEU A 446 -22.96 6.47 5.30
C LEU A 446 -21.97 6.31 6.48
N ALA A 447 -20.71 6.04 6.13
CA ALA A 447 -19.54 6.37 6.95
C ALA A 447 -18.65 7.38 6.21
N SER A 448 -18.16 8.38 6.94
CA SER A 448 -17.24 9.42 6.48
C SER A 448 -16.32 9.84 7.62
N ASP A 449 -15.04 10.06 7.30
CA ASP A 449 -14.05 10.66 8.21
C ASP A 449 -14.16 12.19 8.30
N ASP A 450 -14.88 12.80 7.36
CA ASP A 450 -15.19 14.23 7.28
C ASP A 450 -16.63 14.49 7.79
N PRO A 451 -16.83 15.32 8.82
CA PRO A 451 -18.15 15.59 9.37
C PRO A 451 -19.06 16.37 8.42
N GLU A 452 -18.50 17.19 7.51
CA GLU A 452 -19.29 18.03 6.59
C GLU A 452 -20.04 17.19 5.54
N VAL A 453 -19.53 15.99 5.22
CA VAL A 453 -20.19 15.05 4.30
C VAL A 453 -21.58 14.64 4.82
N TYR A 454 -21.77 14.51 6.14
CA TYR A 454 -23.09 14.20 6.71
C TYR A 454 -24.07 15.40 6.74
N GLU A 455 -23.61 16.59 6.37
CA GLU A 455 -24.42 17.82 6.26
C GLU A 455 -24.67 18.22 4.78
N SER A 456 -24.09 17.48 3.83
CA SER A 456 -24.24 17.68 2.38
C SER A 456 -25.67 17.49 1.86
N GLU A 457 -25.99 18.06 0.70
CA GLU A 457 -27.30 17.87 0.05
C GLU A 457 -27.52 16.39 -0.32
N GLU A 458 -26.45 15.72 -0.72
CA GLU A 458 -26.40 14.32 -1.15
C GLU A 458 -26.63 13.32 0.01
N PHE A 459 -26.22 13.64 1.24
CA PHE A 459 -26.22 12.68 2.36
C PHE A 459 -26.88 13.14 3.67
N SER A 460 -27.35 14.39 3.77
CA SER A 460 -28.06 14.90 4.97
C SER A 460 -29.32 14.12 5.37
N HIS A 461 -29.88 13.32 4.44
CA HIS A 461 -31.04 12.46 4.64
C HIS A 461 -30.67 10.97 4.83
N VAL A 462 -29.38 10.61 4.82
CA VAL A 462 -28.88 9.23 4.83
C VAL A 462 -28.50 8.79 6.25
N ALA A 463 -28.81 7.54 6.59
CA ALA A 463 -28.51 6.99 7.91
C ALA A 463 -26.99 6.88 8.15
N ARG A 464 -26.52 7.28 9.33
CA ARG A 464 -25.10 7.10 9.70
C ARG A 464 -24.82 5.66 10.10
N ALA A 465 -23.63 5.14 9.78
CA ALA A 465 -23.20 3.81 10.16
C ALA A 465 -23.19 3.65 11.69
N GLN A 466 -22.46 4.48 12.44
CA GLN A 466 -22.66 4.61 13.90
C GLN A 466 -22.94 6.05 14.36
N GLU A 467 -23.49 6.19 15.57
CA GLU A 467 -23.82 7.49 16.17
C GLU A 467 -23.31 7.67 17.61
N GLN A 468 -22.65 6.65 18.18
CA GLN A 468 -22.17 6.62 19.57
C GLN A 468 -20.93 7.50 19.78
N ILE A 469 -20.04 7.55 18.79
CA ILE A 469 -18.80 8.35 18.84
C ILE A 469 -18.77 9.25 17.61
N ARG A 470 -19.20 10.51 17.80
CA ARG A 470 -19.18 11.54 16.76
C ARG A 470 -17.91 12.37 16.85
N LEU A 471 -17.18 12.48 15.72
CA LEU A 471 -16.09 13.45 15.58
C LEU A 471 -16.67 14.88 15.63
N ALA A 472 -16.00 15.78 16.35
CA ALA A 472 -16.47 17.15 16.50
C ALA A 472 -16.15 17.99 15.25
N ALA A 473 -17.18 18.58 14.66
CA ALA A 473 -17.06 19.72 13.75
C ALA A 473 -17.03 21.02 14.56
N LYS A 474 -16.31 22.03 14.05
CA LYS A 474 -16.18 23.37 14.63
C LYS A 474 -17.51 24.07 14.94
N GLN A 475 -18.59 23.74 14.21
CA GLN A 475 -19.95 24.24 14.48
C GLN A 475 -20.51 23.81 15.86
N HIS A 476 -20.06 22.67 16.40
CA HIS A 476 -20.52 22.12 17.68
C HIS A 476 -19.64 22.54 18.88
N LEU A 477 -18.53 23.25 18.64
CA LEU A 477 -17.66 23.74 19.70
C LEU A 477 -18.15 25.14 20.11
N GLU A 478 -18.62 25.29 21.36
CA GLU A 478 -19.06 26.61 21.86
C GLU A 478 -17.92 27.62 21.73
N ALA A 479 -18.05 28.56 20.79
CA ALA A 479 -17.11 29.66 20.64
C ALA A 479 -17.01 30.42 21.98
N PRO A 480 -15.81 30.52 22.59
CA PRO A 480 -15.66 31.00 23.95
C PRO A 480 -16.18 32.44 24.07
N LYS A 481 -17.23 32.61 24.86
CA LYS A 481 -17.97 33.87 25.02
C LYS A 481 -16.97 35.00 25.37
N PRO A 482 -16.85 36.06 24.54
CA PRO A 482 -15.76 37.02 24.67
C PRO A 482 -15.86 37.76 26.00
N SER A 483 -14.90 37.50 26.88
CA SER A 483 -14.82 38.16 28.19
C SER A 483 -14.60 39.67 28.03
N ALA A 484 -15.12 40.45 28.96
CA ALA A 484 -15.54 41.81 28.69
C ALA A 484 -14.40 42.78 28.32
N MET A 485 -14.52 43.37 27.13
CA MET A 485 -14.14 44.74 26.78
C MET A 485 -12.79 45.26 27.35
N THR A 486 -11.69 44.61 26.97
CA THR A 486 -10.35 45.23 27.01
C THR A 486 -9.83 45.43 25.58
N GLY A 487 -9.05 46.50 25.36
CA GLY A 487 -8.71 47.01 24.02
C GLY A 487 -7.72 46.17 23.20
N MET A 488 -7.34 44.99 23.68
CA MET A 488 -6.47 44.04 22.98
C MET A 488 -7.33 42.88 22.48
N ARG A 489 -7.27 42.55 21.19
CA ARG A 489 -7.75 41.23 20.74
C ARG A 489 -6.76 40.19 21.24
N ASN A 490 -7.12 39.48 22.31
CA ASN A 490 -6.47 38.21 22.62
C ASN A 490 -6.65 37.31 21.39
N PHE A 491 -5.56 36.77 20.87
CA PHE A 491 -5.63 35.66 19.94
C PHE A 491 -6.13 34.45 20.74
N VAL A 492 -7.42 34.15 20.59
CA VAL A 492 -7.98 32.88 21.01
C VAL A 492 -7.64 31.92 19.88
N ASP A 493 -6.90 30.85 20.19
CA ASP A 493 -6.65 29.79 19.22
C ASP A 493 -8.00 29.23 18.75
N GLU A 494 -8.26 29.27 17.45
CA GLU A 494 -9.48 28.67 16.92
C GLU A 494 -9.41 27.16 17.08
N SER A 495 -10.41 26.58 17.73
CA SER A 495 -10.54 25.14 17.89
C SER A 495 -10.66 24.46 16.51
N VAL A 496 -9.64 23.69 16.13
CA VAL A 496 -9.60 22.90 14.89
C VAL A 496 -10.42 21.63 15.12
N GLY A 497 -11.50 21.45 14.35
CA GLY A 497 -12.24 20.19 14.30
C GLY A 497 -11.74 19.30 13.17
N TRP A 498 -12.50 18.25 12.83
CA TRP A 498 -12.14 17.32 11.75
C TRP A 498 -12.61 17.78 10.35
N GLU A 499 -12.75 19.09 10.15
CA GLU A 499 -13.16 19.71 8.88
C GLU A 499 -12.32 19.21 7.70
N GLY A 500 -12.97 18.65 6.67
CA GLY A 500 -12.29 18.14 5.48
C GLY A 500 -11.63 16.76 5.65
N GLY A 501 -11.83 16.08 6.78
CA GLY A 501 -11.49 14.67 7.02
C GLY A 501 -10.29 14.40 7.92
N PHE A 502 -9.85 13.14 7.97
CA PHE A 502 -8.73 12.69 8.79
C PHE A 502 -7.37 13.03 8.18
N PHE A 503 -6.59 13.87 8.88
CA PHE A 503 -5.21 14.19 8.53
C PHE A 503 -4.23 13.66 9.59
N ALA A 504 -3.19 12.93 9.16
CA ALA A 504 -2.16 12.39 10.04
C ALA A 504 -1.50 13.45 10.92
N GLY A 505 -1.27 14.66 10.40
CA GLY A 505 -0.71 15.78 11.18
C GLY A 505 -1.57 16.17 12.39
N MET A 506 -2.90 16.14 12.25
CA MET A 506 -3.83 16.43 13.35
C MET A 506 -3.84 15.29 14.37
N PHE A 507 -3.89 14.04 13.93
CA PHE A 507 -3.82 12.87 14.82
C PHE A 507 -2.55 12.87 15.69
N TRP A 508 -1.40 13.21 15.10
CA TRP A 508 -0.13 13.34 15.83
C TRP A 508 -0.03 14.61 16.70
N SER A 509 -0.79 15.66 16.41
CA SER A 509 -0.89 16.85 17.28
C SER A 509 -1.88 16.69 18.44
N LEU A 510 -2.81 15.72 18.40
CA LEU A 510 -3.75 15.46 19.50
C LEU A 510 -3.00 15.34 20.83
N GLY A 511 -3.34 16.24 21.76
CA GLY A 511 -2.79 16.30 23.12
C GLY A 511 -1.32 16.69 23.24
N LYS A 512 -0.70 17.27 22.20
CA LYS A 512 0.47 18.14 22.39
C LYS A 512 -0.01 19.49 22.95
N PRO A 513 0.70 20.11 23.92
CA PRO A 513 0.34 21.44 24.39
C PRO A 513 0.60 22.49 23.29
N SER A 514 -0.34 23.39 23.05
CA SER A 514 -0.24 24.44 22.02
C SER A 514 0.92 25.43 22.22
N SER A 515 1.54 25.42 23.40
CA SER A 515 2.66 26.30 23.78
C SER A 515 3.99 25.85 23.16
N VAL A 516 4.10 25.96 21.83
CA VAL A 516 5.41 25.96 21.15
C VAL A 516 6.14 27.26 21.54
N PRO A 517 7.36 27.22 22.11
CA PRO A 517 8.14 28.42 22.38
C PRO A 517 8.43 29.17 21.08
N ALA A 518 8.40 30.51 21.10
CA ALA A 518 8.52 31.35 19.90
C ALA A 518 9.90 31.29 19.19
N THR A 519 10.83 30.46 19.67
CA THR A 519 12.13 30.17 19.06
C THR A 519 12.04 28.98 18.11
N ALA A 520 11.42 29.19 16.94
CA ALA A 520 11.29 28.18 15.89
C ALA A 520 12.66 27.87 15.24
N ALA A 521 13.37 26.90 15.80
CA ALA A 521 14.63 26.36 15.29
C ALA A 521 14.80 24.85 15.57
N GLU A 522 14.21 24.33 16.65
CA GLU A 522 14.24 22.92 17.00
C GLU A 522 13.07 22.17 16.34
N THR A 523 13.36 21.02 15.73
CA THR A 523 12.33 20.08 15.25
C THR A 523 11.51 19.59 16.45
N PRO A 524 10.18 19.71 16.46
CA PRO A 524 9.37 19.45 17.64
C PRO A 524 9.46 17.98 18.04
N ASP A 525 10.06 17.70 19.20
CA ASP A 525 10.41 16.34 19.60
C ASP A 525 9.19 15.40 19.56
N THR A 526 9.31 14.35 18.76
CA THR A 526 8.30 13.31 18.58
C THR A 526 8.45 12.17 19.59
N LYS A 527 9.52 12.13 20.39
CA LYS A 527 9.76 11.09 21.40
C LYS A 527 9.07 11.34 22.74
N LEU A 528 8.46 12.51 22.97
CA LEU A 528 7.63 12.75 24.15
C LEU A 528 6.38 11.85 24.12
N PRO A 529 6.13 11.01 25.15
CA PRO A 529 4.97 10.13 25.16
C PRO A 529 3.66 10.94 25.22
N PRO A 530 2.61 10.51 24.50
CA PRO A 530 1.32 11.19 24.50
C PRO A 530 0.70 11.21 25.90
N THR A 531 0.00 12.29 26.24
CA THR A 531 -0.71 12.38 27.53
C THR A 531 -1.84 11.34 27.59
N GLN A 532 -2.28 10.98 28.80
CA GLN A 532 -3.39 10.03 28.96
C GLN A 532 -4.70 10.53 28.30
N GLU A 533 -4.89 11.85 28.22
CA GLU A 533 -5.99 12.49 27.52
C GLU A 533 -5.82 12.40 26.00
N ALA A 534 -4.59 12.60 25.48
CA ALA A 534 -4.25 12.39 24.07
C ALA A 534 -4.58 10.95 23.63
N LEU A 535 -4.18 9.97 24.43
CA LEU A 535 -4.43 8.55 24.15
C LEU A 535 -5.93 8.24 24.15
N ARG A 536 -6.71 8.74 25.12
CA ARG A 536 -8.17 8.56 25.13
C ARG A 536 -8.87 9.19 23.92
N LEU A 537 -8.40 10.36 23.46
CA LEU A 537 -8.94 10.98 22.23
C LEU A 537 -8.62 10.14 20.99
N ARG A 538 -7.41 9.59 20.89
CA ARG A 538 -7.04 8.66 19.82
C ARG A 538 -7.81 7.34 19.90
N GLU A 539 -8.03 6.81 21.11
CA GLU A 539 -8.86 5.62 21.37
C GLU A 539 -10.28 5.80 20.83
N LEU A 540 -10.92 6.95 21.10
CA LEU A 540 -12.25 7.27 20.56
C LEU A 540 -12.26 7.40 19.03
N VAL A 541 -11.26 8.07 18.43
CA VAL A 541 -11.14 8.17 16.96
C VAL A 541 -10.96 6.78 16.32
N GLY A 542 -10.23 5.88 16.98
CA GLY A 542 -10.10 4.48 16.56
C GLY A 542 -11.43 3.73 16.67
N ARG A 543 -12.07 3.73 17.85
CA ARG A 543 -13.35 3.01 18.09
C ARG A 543 -14.44 3.45 17.11
N ALA A 544 -14.60 4.76 16.87
CA ALA A 544 -15.53 5.29 15.88
C ALA A 544 -15.33 4.65 14.49
N TYR A 545 -14.11 4.77 13.95
CA TYR A 545 -13.75 4.22 12.63
C TYR A 545 -13.93 2.71 12.53
N LEU A 546 -13.66 1.95 13.61
CA LEU A 546 -13.88 0.51 13.64
C LEU A 546 -15.37 0.13 13.64
N MET A 547 -16.19 0.84 14.42
CA MET A 547 -17.64 0.63 14.45
C MET A 547 -18.30 1.03 13.11
N ASP A 548 -17.86 2.14 12.50
CA ASP A 548 -18.27 2.54 11.14
C ASP A 548 -17.95 1.44 10.12
N LEU A 549 -16.72 0.90 10.12
CA LEU A 549 -16.35 -0.23 9.27
C LEU A 549 -17.16 -1.50 9.57
N ALA A 550 -17.45 -1.79 10.83
CA ALA A 550 -18.21 -2.98 11.23
C ALA A 550 -19.66 -2.93 10.74
N VAL A 551 -20.38 -1.81 10.97
CA VAL A 551 -21.77 -1.64 10.49
C VAL A 551 -21.83 -1.70 8.96
N LEU A 552 -20.86 -1.10 8.24
CA LEU A 552 -20.84 -1.20 6.78
C LEU A 552 -20.51 -2.62 6.30
N GLY A 553 -19.40 -3.21 6.76
CA GLY A 553 -18.88 -4.48 6.23
C GLY A 553 -19.70 -5.71 6.63
N GLN A 554 -20.36 -5.68 7.79
CA GLN A 554 -21.19 -6.78 8.29
C GLN A 554 -22.68 -6.52 8.03
N GLY A 555 -23.13 -5.27 8.20
CA GLY A 555 -24.54 -4.90 8.15
C GLY A 555 -25.11 -4.72 6.74
N THR A 556 -24.32 -4.30 5.75
CA THR A 556 -24.82 -3.92 4.42
C THR A 556 -24.67 -5.02 3.37
N ASP A 557 -25.43 -4.93 2.27
CA ASP A 557 -25.44 -5.90 1.17
C ASP A 557 -24.43 -5.57 0.09
N LYS A 558 -24.29 -4.28 -0.23
CA LYS A 558 -23.31 -3.75 -1.18
C LYS A 558 -22.63 -2.51 -0.60
N VAL A 559 -21.36 -2.29 -0.96
CA VAL A 559 -20.56 -1.15 -0.47
C VAL A 559 -20.02 -0.35 -1.67
N VAL A 560 -20.28 0.95 -1.67
CA VAL A 560 -19.74 1.94 -2.62
C VAL A 560 -18.63 2.73 -1.93
N CYS A 561 -17.40 2.68 -2.46
CA CYS A 561 -16.26 3.39 -1.89
C CYS A 561 -15.12 3.64 -2.88
N THR A 562 -14.03 4.25 -2.42
CA THR A 562 -12.84 4.60 -3.21
C THR A 562 -11.63 3.74 -2.80
N VAL A 563 -11.10 2.94 -3.71
CA VAL A 563 -10.11 1.88 -3.38
C VAL A 563 -8.72 2.43 -2.95
N SER A 564 -8.43 3.71 -3.18
CA SER A 564 -7.29 4.43 -2.57
C SER A 564 -7.37 4.52 -1.04
N ALA A 565 -8.55 4.42 -0.45
CA ALA A 565 -8.75 4.33 0.99
C ALA A 565 -8.59 2.89 1.48
N THR A 566 -7.70 2.64 2.45
CA THR A 566 -7.57 1.29 3.03
C THR A 566 -8.85 0.82 3.71
N GLY A 567 -9.70 1.73 4.23
CA GLY A 567 -11.04 1.38 4.73
C GLY A 567 -11.91 0.68 3.69
N CYS A 568 -11.95 1.20 2.45
CA CYS A 568 -12.61 0.55 1.32
C CYS A 568 -12.06 -0.86 1.07
N LYS A 569 -10.72 -1.03 1.09
CA LYS A 569 -10.07 -2.33 0.94
C LYS A 569 -10.38 -3.31 2.09
N LEU A 570 -10.54 -2.82 3.32
CA LEU A 570 -10.95 -3.64 4.46
C LEU A 570 -12.42 -4.09 4.33
N LEU A 571 -13.33 -3.20 3.91
CA LEU A 571 -14.75 -3.54 3.73
C LEU A 571 -14.96 -4.73 2.79
N ALA A 572 -14.20 -4.83 1.69
CA ALA A 572 -14.23 -6.00 0.82
C ALA A 572 -13.89 -7.31 1.58
N VAL A 573 -12.83 -7.29 2.40
CA VAL A 573 -12.41 -8.44 3.22
C VAL A 573 -13.47 -8.79 4.27
N MET A 574 -14.10 -7.78 4.88
CA MET A 574 -15.16 -7.92 5.89
C MET A 574 -16.44 -8.52 5.30
N MET A 575 -16.78 -8.18 4.05
CA MET A 575 -17.90 -8.79 3.31
C MET A 575 -17.63 -10.24 2.89
N GLY A 576 -16.36 -10.62 2.69
CA GLY A 576 -15.96 -11.96 2.22
C GLY A 576 -15.85 -12.03 0.70
N TRP A 577 -15.10 -13.00 0.17
CA TRP A 577 -14.72 -13.01 -1.24
C TRP A 577 -15.93 -13.15 -2.17
N GLU A 578 -16.82 -14.06 -1.83
CA GLU A 578 -17.99 -14.44 -2.62
C GLU A 578 -18.93 -13.22 -2.73
N LYS A 579 -19.32 -12.63 -1.59
CA LYS A 579 -20.18 -11.43 -1.54
C LYS A 579 -19.51 -10.19 -2.14
N ALA A 580 -18.22 -9.96 -1.86
CA ALA A 580 -17.52 -8.76 -2.35
C ALA A 580 -17.26 -8.83 -3.85
N ILE A 581 -16.67 -9.92 -4.33
CA ILE A 581 -16.06 -10.03 -5.67
C ILE A 581 -16.94 -10.82 -6.64
N GLU A 582 -17.51 -11.95 -6.22
CA GLU A 582 -18.27 -12.84 -7.13
C GLU A 582 -19.73 -12.39 -7.31
N GLU A 583 -20.33 -11.76 -6.31
CA GLU A 583 -21.68 -11.16 -6.35
C GLU A 583 -21.69 -9.64 -6.66
N GLU A 584 -20.54 -9.06 -7.00
CA GLU A 584 -20.32 -7.61 -7.15
C GLU A 584 -20.90 -6.79 -5.96
N GLY A 585 -20.65 -7.23 -4.72
CA GLY A 585 -21.02 -6.48 -3.52
C GLY A 585 -20.09 -5.32 -3.22
N PHE A 586 -18.80 -5.46 -3.52
CA PHE A 586 -17.80 -4.41 -3.37
C PHE A 586 -17.70 -3.59 -4.66
N VAL A 587 -17.96 -2.29 -4.58
CA VAL A 587 -18.04 -1.41 -5.75
C VAL A 587 -17.12 -0.20 -5.58
N ASN A 588 -15.99 -0.24 -6.27
CA ASN A 588 -15.08 0.89 -6.39
C ASN A 588 -15.67 1.96 -7.34
N ILE A 589 -15.50 3.24 -7.00
CA ILE A 589 -15.74 4.39 -7.91
C ILE A 589 -14.47 5.23 -8.17
N ASP A 590 -13.34 4.84 -7.58
CA ASP A 590 -12.02 5.43 -7.83
C ASP A 590 -11.37 4.73 -9.03
N GLY A 591 -11.83 5.05 -10.24
CA GLY A 591 -11.33 4.54 -11.52
C GLY A 591 -11.40 3.03 -11.72
N ASP A 592 -10.78 2.55 -12.81
CA ASP A 592 -10.72 1.14 -13.20
C ASP A 592 -9.68 0.34 -12.38
N PHE A 593 -9.75 0.45 -11.05
CA PHE A 593 -8.82 -0.21 -10.12
C PHE A 593 -9.51 -1.33 -9.32
N ASP A 594 -9.00 -2.56 -9.48
CA ASP A 594 -9.37 -3.75 -8.73
C ASP A 594 -9.14 -3.63 -7.22
N TRP A 595 -9.78 -4.51 -6.43
CA TRP A 595 -9.27 -4.82 -5.10
C TRP A 595 -7.85 -5.41 -5.20
N ARG A 596 -6.95 -4.86 -4.38
CA ARG A 596 -5.65 -5.42 -4.03
C ARG A 596 -5.40 -5.13 -2.56
N GLY A 597 -4.49 -5.88 -1.94
CA GLY A 597 -3.98 -5.56 -0.60
C GLY A 597 -3.35 -4.16 -0.49
N VAL A 598 -2.73 -3.85 0.64
CA VAL A 598 -1.91 -2.63 0.73
C VAL A 598 -0.69 -2.79 -0.17
N SER A 599 -0.34 -1.73 -0.91
CA SER A 599 1.00 -1.60 -1.49
C SER A 599 1.93 -1.17 -0.35
N TRP A 600 2.76 -2.11 0.12
CA TRP A 600 3.68 -1.95 1.24
C TRP A 600 4.95 -1.22 0.84
#